data_AF-A0A3D3BWR4-F1
#
_entry.id   AF-A0A3D3BWR4-F1
#
_cell.length_a   1.000
_cell.length_b   1.000
_cell.length_c   1.000
_cell.angle_alpha   90.00
_cell.angle_beta   90.00
_cell.angle_gamma   90.00
#
_symmetry.space_group_name_H-M   'P 1'
#
loop_
_entity.id
_entity.type
_entity.pdbx_description
1 polymer ?
#
loop_
_entity_poly.entity_id
_entity_poly.type
_entity_poly.pdbx_seq_one_letter_code
_entity_poly.pdbx_strand_id
1 'polypeptide(L)'
;SGLLTSVHAFASDPSRGFFILGILGIAIGGSLLLYALRAPLMKADFGFDLTSRELFLLANNVILVVSAASVFLGTLFPMVYQAITDDLISIGPPYFNTIFVPLMMLLFVFIGIGPMSRWKRTSISYLV
;
A
#
# COMPACT_ATOMS: atom_id res chain seq x y z
N SER A 1 -35.43 -3.91 4.94
CA SER A 1 -34.59 -2.74 4.60
C SER A 1 -33.16 -3.07 4.98
N GLY A 2 -32.35 -3.55 4.05
CA GLY A 2 -31.00 -4.03 4.36
C GLY A 2 -29.98 -3.41 3.43
N LEU A 3 -29.12 -2.54 3.97
CA LEU A 3 -27.94 -2.03 3.27
C LEU A 3 -26.95 -3.15 2.85
N LEU A 4 -27.15 -4.37 3.34
CA LEU A 4 -26.35 -5.56 3.01
C LEU A 4 -26.78 -6.25 1.70
N THR A 5 -28.04 -6.10 1.26
CA THR A 5 -28.48 -6.57 -0.07
C THR A 5 -28.08 -5.62 -1.20
N SER A 6 -27.67 -4.37 -0.89
CA SER A 6 -27.35 -3.35 -1.90
C SER A 6 -25.98 -3.51 -2.57
N VAL A 7 -24.97 -4.07 -1.91
CA VAL A 7 -23.63 -4.29 -2.52
C VAL A 7 -23.56 -5.59 -3.31
N HIS A 8 -24.24 -6.64 -2.85
CA HIS A 8 -24.37 -7.90 -3.59
C HIS A 8 -25.21 -7.71 -4.85
N ALA A 9 -26.19 -6.80 -4.84
CA ALA A 9 -26.98 -6.43 -6.03
C ALA A 9 -26.11 -5.87 -7.19
N PHE A 10 -24.99 -5.20 -6.87
CA PHE A 10 -24.04 -4.72 -7.88
C PHE A 10 -23.19 -5.84 -8.49
N ALA A 11 -22.86 -6.87 -7.72
CA ALA A 11 -22.14 -8.05 -8.22
C ALA A 11 -23.06 -8.98 -9.05
N SER A 12 -24.36 -8.99 -8.77
CA SER A 12 -25.34 -9.85 -9.46
C SER A 12 -25.92 -9.27 -10.75
N ASP A 13 -25.77 -7.97 -11.02
CA ASP A 13 -26.21 -7.33 -12.27
C ASP A 13 -24.97 -6.90 -13.09
N PRO A 14 -24.51 -7.73 -14.05
CA PRO A 14 -23.29 -7.49 -14.82
C PRO A 14 -23.27 -6.13 -15.51
N SER A 15 -24.44 -5.64 -15.95
CA SER A 15 -24.58 -4.37 -16.68
C SER A 15 -24.16 -3.16 -15.84
N ARG A 16 -24.49 -3.16 -14.54
CA ARG A 16 -24.13 -2.09 -13.59
C ARG A 16 -22.68 -2.21 -13.13
N GLY A 17 -22.18 -3.44 -13.02
CA GLY A 17 -20.80 -3.73 -12.66
C GLY A 17 -19.79 -3.09 -13.64
N PHE A 18 -20.03 -3.21 -14.96
CA PHE A 18 -19.16 -2.59 -15.98
C PHE A 18 -19.11 -1.06 -15.87
N PHE A 19 -20.23 -0.40 -15.57
CA PHE A 19 -20.26 1.06 -15.43
C PHE A 19 -19.43 1.53 -14.23
N ILE A 20 -19.55 0.85 -13.09
CA ILE A 20 -18.76 1.15 -11.89
C ILE A 20 -17.28 0.84 -12.10
N LEU A 21 -16.97 -0.29 -12.74
CA LEU A 21 -15.60 -0.65 -13.10
C LEU A 21 -14.97 0.43 -13.99
N GLY A 22 -15.72 0.94 -14.97
CA GLY A 22 -15.29 2.05 -15.82
C GLY A 22 -14.99 3.32 -15.04
N ILE A 23 -15.90 3.73 -14.14
CA ILE A 23 -15.69 4.91 -13.28
C ILE A 23 -14.48 4.73 -12.35
N LEU A 24 -14.36 3.58 -11.69
CA LEU A 24 -13.23 3.28 -10.81
C LEU A 24 -11.91 3.25 -11.60
N GLY A 25 -11.92 2.63 -12.78
CA GLY A 25 -10.76 2.57 -13.67
C GLY A 25 -10.30 3.96 -14.12
N ILE A 26 -11.22 4.84 -14.50
CA ILE A 26 -10.89 6.22 -14.90
C ILE A 26 -10.43 7.04 -13.70
N ALA A 27 -11.14 6.97 -12.56
CA ALA A 27 -10.81 7.76 -11.38
C ALA A 27 -9.46 7.35 -10.80
N ILE A 28 -9.25 6.06 -10.55
CA ILE A 28 -8.02 5.51 -9.98
C ILE A 28 -6.90 5.59 -11.03
N GLY A 29 -7.10 5.03 -12.22
CA GLY A 29 -6.10 5.01 -13.29
C GLY A 29 -5.70 6.41 -13.74
N GLY A 30 -6.66 7.33 -13.88
CA GLY A 30 -6.40 8.74 -14.19
C GLY A 30 -5.61 9.44 -13.07
N SER A 31 -5.96 9.22 -11.80
CA SER A 31 -5.20 9.79 -10.68
C SER A 31 -3.76 9.27 -10.62
N LEU A 32 -3.55 7.97 -10.84
CA LEU A 32 -2.21 7.35 -10.86
C LEU A 32 -1.39 7.79 -12.06
N LEU A 33 -2.00 7.90 -13.24
CA LEU A 33 -1.33 8.39 -14.46
C LEU A 33 -0.92 9.86 -14.29
N LEU A 34 -1.80 10.71 -13.77
CA LEU A 34 -1.47 12.10 -13.46
C LEU A 34 -0.36 12.21 -12.41
N TYR A 35 -0.37 11.35 -11.39
CA TYR A 35 0.70 11.26 -10.41
C TYR A 35 2.03 10.88 -11.08
N ALA A 36 2.05 9.84 -11.91
CA ALA A 36 3.25 9.39 -12.62
C ALA A 36 3.82 10.46 -13.55
N LEU A 37 2.96 11.20 -14.27
CA LEU A 37 3.36 12.31 -15.13
C LEU A 37 3.87 13.53 -14.34
N ARG A 38 3.38 13.74 -13.11
CA ARG A 38 3.85 14.83 -12.24
C ARG A 38 5.05 14.49 -11.38
N ALA A 39 5.35 13.20 -11.18
CA ALA A 39 6.49 12.77 -10.38
C ALA A 39 7.84 13.41 -10.79
N PRO A 40 8.17 13.59 -12.10
CA PRO A 40 9.42 14.24 -12.50
C PRO A 40 9.50 15.74 -12.17
N LEU A 41 8.35 16.41 -11.98
CA LEU A 41 8.28 17.83 -11.61
C LEU A 41 8.54 18.02 -10.11
N MET A 42 8.42 16.97 -9.31
CA MET A 42 8.73 16.96 -7.88
C MET A 42 10.24 16.75 -7.70
N LYS A 43 11.01 17.84 -7.74
CA LYS A 43 12.42 17.81 -7.34
C LYS A 43 12.51 17.52 -5.84
N ALA A 44 12.78 16.27 -5.49
CA ALA A 44 13.23 15.92 -4.15
C ALA A 44 14.69 16.35 -4.02
N ASP A 45 14.96 17.33 -3.15
CA ASP A 45 16.33 17.68 -2.78
C ASP A 45 16.86 16.52 -1.91
N PHE A 46 17.73 15.67 -2.48
CA PHE A 46 18.33 14.52 -1.79
C PHE A 46 19.46 15.01 -0.87
N GLY A 47 19.09 15.70 0.20
CA GLY A 47 20.02 16.32 1.16
C GLY A 47 19.71 15.97 2.62
N PHE A 48 19.33 14.72 2.91
CA PHE A 48 18.98 14.29 4.27
C PHE A 48 20.08 13.41 4.88
N ASP A 49 20.41 13.66 6.15
CA ASP A 49 21.34 12.86 6.94
C ASP A 49 20.69 11.51 7.34
N LEU A 50 21.48 10.44 7.52
CA LEU A 50 20.95 9.09 7.79
C LEU A 50 20.16 8.97 9.12
N THR A 51 20.19 9.99 9.96
CA THR A 51 19.49 10.06 11.24
C THR A 51 18.33 11.06 11.26
N SER A 52 17.98 11.64 10.11
CA SER A 52 16.96 12.68 10.04
C SER A 52 15.53 12.11 10.12
N ARG A 53 14.60 12.92 10.66
CA ARG A 53 13.17 12.56 10.71
C ARG A 53 12.58 12.28 9.33
N GLU A 54 13.10 12.93 8.30
CA GLU A 54 12.70 12.74 6.91
C GLU A 54 13.00 11.31 6.41
N LEU A 55 14.16 10.74 6.75
CA LEU A 55 14.47 9.35 6.40
C LEU A 55 13.57 8.37 7.15
N PHE A 56 13.29 8.62 8.44
CA PHE A 56 12.37 7.78 9.21
C PHE A 56 10.94 7.83 8.66
N LEU A 57 10.47 9.01 8.23
CA LEU A 57 9.16 9.16 7.57
C LEU A 57 9.14 8.47 6.21
N LEU A 58 10.21 8.57 5.42
CA LEU A 58 10.33 7.88 4.14
C LEU A 58 10.32 6.36 4.35
N ALA A 59 11.11 5.83 5.28
CA ALA A 59 11.17 4.41 5.60
C ALA A 59 9.79 3.87 6.04
N ASN A 60 9.06 4.61 6.88
CA ASN A 60 7.68 4.29 7.24
C ASN A 60 6.77 4.16 6.02
N ASN A 61 6.78 5.15 5.13
CA ASN A 61 5.96 5.14 3.93
C ASN A 61 6.32 3.96 3.01
N VAL A 62 7.61 3.69 2.81
CA VAL A 62 8.07 2.55 2.00
C VAL A 62 7.55 1.24 2.59
N ILE A 63 7.68 1.02 3.90
CA ILE A 63 7.20 -0.20 4.55
C ILE A 63 5.68 -0.34 4.40
N LEU A 64 4.92 0.74 4.59
CA LEU A 64 3.47 0.74 4.41
C LEU A 64 3.06 0.43 2.96
N VAL A 65 3.75 1.00 1.98
CA VAL A 65 3.50 0.74 0.56
C VAL A 65 3.81 -0.71 0.19
N VAL A 66 4.95 -1.25 0.64
CA VAL A 66 5.32 -2.67 0.42
C VAL A 66 4.31 -3.59 1.09
N SER A 67 3.87 -3.27 2.31
CA SER A 67 2.85 -4.03 3.03
C SER A 67 1.52 -4.03 2.26
N ALA A 68 1.06 -2.87 1.79
CA ALA A 68 -0.15 -2.75 0.99
C ALA A 68 -0.05 -3.54 -0.33
N ALA A 69 1.10 -3.45 -1.03
CA ALA A 69 1.34 -4.19 -2.26
C ALA A 69 1.33 -5.72 -2.03
N SER A 70 1.90 -6.20 -0.92
CA SER A 70 1.87 -7.62 -0.57
C SER A 70 0.44 -8.14 -0.34
N VAL A 71 -0.41 -7.35 0.32
CA VAL A 71 -1.82 -7.72 0.54
C VAL A 71 -2.61 -7.67 -0.75
N PHE A 72 -2.37 -6.66 -1.58
CA PHE A 72 -2.98 -6.56 -2.91
C PHE A 72 -2.63 -7.75 -3.79
N LEU A 73 -1.36 -8.17 -3.82
CA LEU A 73 -0.93 -9.36 -4.56
C LEU A 73 -1.52 -10.65 -3.98
N GLY A 74 -1.49 -10.83 -2.65
CA GLY A 74 -2.06 -12.00 -2.00
C GLY A 74 -3.57 -12.16 -2.21
N THR A 75 -4.29 -11.07 -2.43
CA THR A 75 -5.75 -11.09 -2.67
C THR A 75 -6.11 -11.24 -4.15
N LEU A 76 -5.36 -10.60 -5.06
CA LEU A 76 -5.65 -10.70 -6.49
C LEU A 76 -5.05 -11.94 -7.17
N PHE A 77 -3.94 -12.47 -6.67
CA PHE A 77 -3.28 -13.62 -7.30
C PHE A 77 -4.18 -14.84 -7.46
N PRO A 78 -4.97 -15.27 -6.44
CA PRO A 78 -5.94 -16.35 -6.60
C PRO A 78 -6.96 -16.11 -7.72
N MET A 79 -7.43 -14.86 -7.88
CA MET A 79 -8.42 -14.51 -8.89
C MET A 79 -7.82 -14.57 -10.30
N VAL A 80 -6.59 -14.07 -10.47
CA VAL A 80 -5.87 -14.14 -11.74
C VAL A 80 -5.52 -15.58 -12.09
N TYR A 81 -5.06 -16.38 -11.11
CA TYR A 81 -4.76 -17.79 -11.31
C TYR A 81 -6.00 -18.58 -11.73
N GLN A 82 -7.12 -18.39 -11.03
CA GLN A 82 -8.39 -19.00 -11.37
C GLN A 82 -8.85 -18.63 -12.79
N ALA A 83 -8.68 -17.36 -13.20
CA ALA A 83 -9.07 -16.92 -14.55
C ALA A 83 -8.25 -17.55 -15.68
N ILE A 84 -7.05 -18.08 -15.40
CA ILE A 84 -6.15 -18.68 -16.41
C ILE A 84 -6.21 -20.21 -16.38
N THR A 85 -6.28 -20.80 -15.18
CA THR A 85 -6.13 -22.25 -14.97
C THR A 85 -7.47 -22.94 -14.66
N ASP A 86 -8.55 -22.18 -14.44
CA ASP A 86 -9.85 -22.65 -13.91
C ASP A 86 -9.78 -23.32 -12.52
N ASP A 87 -8.57 -23.45 -11.95
CA ASP A 87 -8.33 -23.99 -10.62
C ASP A 87 -8.31 -22.89 -9.55
N LEU A 88 -8.92 -23.19 -8.40
CA LEU A 88 -8.92 -22.31 -7.23
C LEU A 88 -7.75 -22.65 -6.31
N ILE A 89 -6.85 -21.69 -6.15
CA ILE A 89 -5.83 -21.72 -5.10
C ILE A 89 -6.24 -20.75 -3.98
N SER A 90 -5.97 -21.14 -2.73
CA SER A 90 -6.23 -20.27 -1.58
C SER A 90 -4.91 -19.83 -0.97
N ILE A 91 -4.69 -18.51 -0.89
CA ILE A 91 -3.57 -17.94 -0.14
C ILE A 91 -4.03 -17.75 1.30
N GLY A 92 -3.49 -18.58 2.19
CA GLY A 92 -3.85 -18.58 3.60
C GLY A 92 -2.98 -17.68 4.48
N PRO A 93 -3.26 -17.69 5.80
CA PRO A 93 -2.49 -16.95 6.81
C PRO A 93 -0.96 -17.09 6.75
N PRO A 94 -0.37 -18.24 6.38
CA PRO A 94 1.10 -18.36 6.32
C PRO A 94 1.77 -17.34 5.39
N TYR A 95 1.16 -17.02 4.25
CA TYR A 95 1.70 -16.02 3.32
C TYR A 95 1.70 -14.62 3.94
N PHE A 96 0.56 -14.21 4.51
CA PHE A 96 0.43 -12.88 5.10
C PHE A 96 1.33 -12.74 6.33
N ASN A 97 1.34 -13.73 7.23
CA ASN A 97 2.13 -13.63 8.45
C ASN A 97 3.64 -13.59 8.17
N THR A 98 4.13 -14.32 7.17
CA THR A 98 5.56 -14.32 6.82
C THR A 98 6.04 -12.98 6.26
N ILE A 99 5.17 -12.24 5.56
CA ILE A 99 5.51 -10.94 4.99
C ILE A 99 5.20 -9.80 5.97
N PHE A 100 4.00 -9.79 6.55
CA PHE A 100 3.49 -8.69 7.35
C PHE A 100 4.19 -8.60 8.71
N VAL A 101 4.46 -9.73 9.38
CA VAL A 101 5.04 -9.71 10.74
C VAL A 101 6.42 -9.03 10.77
N PRO A 102 7.39 -9.39 9.90
CA PRO A 102 8.68 -8.70 9.86
C PRO A 102 8.56 -7.22 9.49
N LEU A 103 7.72 -6.89 8.50
CA LEU A 103 7.51 -5.51 8.07
C LEU A 103 6.89 -4.65 9.17
N MET A 104 5.88 -5.17 9.89
CA MET A 104 5.27 -4.47 11.01
C MET A 104 6.24 -4.31 12.18
N MET A 105 7.06 -5.32 12.50
CA MET A 105 8.11 -5.17 13.51
C MET A 105 9.08 -4.04 13.16
N LEU A 106 9.53 -3.99 11.90
CA LEU A 106 10.40 -2.92 11.42
C LEU A 106 9.72 -1.54 11.46
N LEU A 107 8.44 -1.48 11.09
CA LEU A 107 7.62 -0.28 11.18
C LEU A 107 7.53 0.23 12.62
N PHE A 108 7.28 -0.66 13.59
CA PHE A 108 7.19 -0.30 15.01
C PHE A 108 8.49 0.33 15.53
N VAL A 109 9.65 -0.19 15.11
CA VAL A 109 10.94 0.42 15.45
C VAL A 109 11.04 1.84 14.91
N PHE A 110 10.68 2.05 13.64
CA PHE A 110 10.74 3.38 13.02
C PHE A 110 9.69 4.36 13.54
N ILE A 111 8.50 3.91 13.93
CA ILE A 111 7.48 4.74 14.60
C ILE A 111 7.91 5.10 16.02
N GLY A 112 8.63 4.21 16.71
CA GLY A 112 9.18 4.51 18.04
C GLY A 112 10.29 5.57 18.00
N ILE A 113 11.20 5.47 17.04
CA ILE A 113 12.39 6.34 16.95
C ILE A 113 12.07 7.65 16.20
N GLY A 114 11.19 7.61 15.21
CA GLY A 114 10.88 8.75 14.33
C GLY A 114 10.43 10.04 15.05
N PRO A 115 9.54 10.00 16.06
CA PRO A 115 9.12 11.17 16.83
C PRO A 115 10.20 11.75 17.73
N MET A 116 11.17 10.93 18.16
CA MET A 116 12.31 11.35 18.98
C MET A 116 13.39 12.06 18.15
N SER A 117 13.39 11.86 16.83
CA SER A 117 14.32 12.53 15.91
C SER A 117 13.87 13.96 15.58
N ARG A 118 14.83 14.89 15.57
CA ARG A 118 14.61 16.29 15.17
C ARG A 118 14.60 16.41 13.65
N TRP A 119 13.90 17.43 13.15
CA TRP A 119 13.91 17.79 11.75
C TRP A 119 15.32 18.25 11.34
N LYS A 120 15.78 17.84 10.15
CA LYS A 120 17.09 18.14 9.53
C LYS A 120 18.35 17.49 10.11
N ARG A 121 18.61 17.48 11.43
CA ARG A 121 19.79 16.81 12.01
C ARG A 121 19.51 16.28 13.42
N THR A 122 19.78 15.00 13.63
CA THR A 122 19.85 14.39 14.96
C THR A 122 21.24 13.82 15.18
N SER A 123 21.95 14.33 16.18
CA SER A 123 23.23 13.77 16.62
C SER A 123 23.01 12.36 17.17
N ILE A 124 23.87 11.40 16.78
CA ILE A 124 23.83 10.00 17.25
C ILE A 124 23.86 9.91 18.78
N SER A 125 24.51 10.87 19.46
CA SER A 125 24.55 10.98 20.93
C SER A 125 23.19 11.32 21.58
N TYR A 126 22.15 11.66 20.80
CA TYR A 126 20.81 11.93 21.32
C TYR A 126 19.86 10.72 21.14
N LEU A 127 20.31 9.68 20.43
CA LEU A 127 19.55 8.45 20.13
C LEU A 127 20.06 7.23 20.93
N VAL A 128 21.15 7.39 21.70
CA VAL A 128 21.75 6.41 22.62
C VAL A 128 21.92 7.10 23.97
#